data_AF-A0A812M2K6-F1
#
_entry.id   AF-A0A812M2K6-F1
#
_cell.length_a   1.000
_cell.length_b   1.000
_cell.length_c   1.000
_cell.angle_alpha   90.00
_cell.angle_beta   90.00
_cell.angle_gamma   90.00
#
_symmetry.space_group_name_H-M   'P 1'
#
loop_
_entity.id
_entity.type
_entity.pdbx_description
1 polymer ?
#
loop_
_entity_poly.entity_id
_entity_poly.type
_entity_poly.pdbx_seq_one_letter_code
_entity_poly.pdbx_strand_id
1 'polypeptide(L)'
;MKRLVFFLTLPFILSQARKASSQPDEHVTASHEPAQPKVTALSQVEVQALLAKRRSEKREFVCFTGPGRACRLCRDTEARTADDQCAECNPGYKLMVTGMCEAFDCDPDYITGCYKCLATHARTREGQCGVCQKGFALTASNECRQLTCTEGDDGACAKCRPQHELTKDNQCVTCKPGYKQNTDHTCSELTCDLTEMENCASCRAQKELTADNQCSECTEGFQLTESGTCEPFECQTGPDEACRECAAPEDRTGENQCSACNPGYALTARSCEALTCLEGEGSLCAKCEVFEKRRVVDQCLTCNQGFKLSADSKCVPFSCSVGAEDKCRICTQPALRTADDQCYQCNPGYRLNMDLKCEPFPCDEGEGAKCKTCRELASRTAPHQCSTCNAGYGLVDALVCKPFLCSPGPNGGCKACKAQKAMTAFDQCAACNDGYFLTSEFTCQLGSDNWASNSKVVRYAKQAMRELVNKLDRNSDGSIDKGELDESSINDAIQRGIAGLRGGIIQGQVDPVPAVVFGAADVDGDGALSRAEFEALEARESQRQSQR
;
A
#
# COMPACT_ATOMS: atom_id res chain seq x y z
N MET A 1 -36.89 -3.52 2.99
CA MET A 1 -37.31 -3.21 4.37
C MET A 1 -38.10 -1.90 4.35
N LYS A 2 -39.39 -2.01 4.69
CA LYS A 2 -40.34 -1.04 5.27
C LYS A 2 -40.24 0.47 4.97
N ARG A 3 -41.26 0.96 4.25
CA ARG A 3 -41.92 2.28 4.38
C ARG A 3 -42.22 2.62 5.85
N LEU A 4 -42.17 3.91 6.21
CA LEU A 4 -43.08 4.48 7.21
C LEU A 4 -43.60 5.85 6.77
N VAL A 5 -44.93 5.93 6.75
CA VAL A 5 -45.80 7.12 6.71
C VAL A 5 -46.34 7.29 8.15
N PHE A 6 -46.87 8.48 8.47
CA PHE A 6 -47.86 8.87 9.52
C PHE A 6 -47.37 10.06 10.37
N PHE A 7 -48.16 11.06 10.80
CA PHE A 7 -49.55 11.50 10.58
C PHE A 7 -49.72 12.94 11.15
N LEU A 8 -50.69 13.68 10.60
CA LEU A 8 -51.63 14.68 11.19
C LEU A 8 -51.44 15.19 12.64
N THR A 9 -51.66 16.50 12.85
CA THR A 9 -52.87 17.05 13.52
C THR A 9 -52.90 18.60 13.58
N LEU A 10 -53.98 19.20 13.06
CA LEU A 10 -54.65 20.42 13.56
C LEU A 10 -55.55 20.03 14.76
N PRO A 11 -56.01 20.90 15.70
CA PRO A 11 -56.94 22.00 15.35
C PRO A 11 -57.10 23.21 16.33
N PHE A 12 -57.82 24.25 15.83
CA PHE A 12 -58.87 25.07 16.49
C PHE A 12 -58.66 25.74 17.87
N ILE A 13 -59.07 27.03 18.00
CA ILE A 13 -60.29 27.49 18.73
C ILE A 13 -60.29 29.02 19.05
N LEU A 14 -61.39 29.70 18.63
CA LEU A 14 -62.13 30.88 19.17
C LEU A 14 -61.40 32.23 19.44
N SER A 15 -62.02 33.41 19.42
CA SER A 15 -63.32 33.99 18.97
C SER A 15 -63.46 35.39 19.63
N GLN A 16 -64.40 36.18 19.11
CA GLN A 16 -65.00 37.44 19.63
C GLN A 16 -64.21 38.71 19.26
N ALA A 17 -64.64 39.61 18.37
CA ALA A 17 -65.92 40.29 18.09
C ALA A 17 -66.27 41.45 19.04
N ARG A 18 -66.43 42.67 18.46
CA ARG A 18 -67.49 43.71 18.66
C ARG A 18 -66.94 45.16 18.53
N LYS A 19 -67.49 45.94 17.56
CA LYS A 19 -68.43 47.10 17.67
C LYS A 19 -67.78 48.39 18.22
N ALA A 20 -67.67 49.49 17.46
CA ALA A 20 -68.69 50.42 16.90
C ALA A 20 -69.04 51.60 17.84
N SER A 21 -69.20 52.80 17.24
CA SER A 21 -69.78 54.06 17.79
C SER A 21 -68.93 54.79 18.85
N SER A 22 -68.89 56.11 18.98
CA SER A 22 -69.72 57.23 18.49
C SER A 22 -69.02 58.58 18.80
N GLN A 23 -69.28 59.64 18.03
CA GLN A 23 -69.25 61.06 18.47
C GLN A 23 -70.37 61.29 19.55
N PRO A 24 -70.67 62.50 20.09
CA PRO A 24 -70.11 63.86 19.96
C PRO A 24 -69.93 64.55 21.35
N ASP A 25 -69.51 65.82 21.39
CA ASP A 25 -70.38 66.93 21.83
C ASP A 25 -69.64 68.24 22.16
N GLU A 26 -70.32 69.31 21.75
CA GLU A 26 -70.12 70.72 22.03
C GLU A 26 -70.24 71.03 23.53
N HIS A 27 -69.55 72.08 23.99
CA HIS A 27 -70.13 72.92 25.04
C HIS A 27 -69.71 74.38 24.93
N VAL A 28 -70.75 75.18 24.64
CA VAL A 28 -70.89 76.63 24.75
C VAL A 28 -70.96 77.05 26.23
N THR A 29 -70.47 78.26 26.55
CA THR A 29 -70.93 79.27 27.55
C THR A 29 -69.71 80.06 28.08
N ALA A 30 -69.73 81.34 28.44
CA ALA A 30 -70.76 82.36 28.46
C ALA A 30 -70.09 83.76 28.46
N SER A 31 -70.82 84.70 27.88
CA SER A 31 -70.59 86.14 27.84
C SER A 31 -70.78 86.79 29.22
N HIS A 32 -69.98 87.81 29.53
CA HIS A 32 -70.28 88.76 30.60
C HIS A 32 -70.19 90.19 30.06
N GLU A 33 -71.36 90.82 30.07
CA GLU A 33 -71.66 92.20 29.72
C GLU A 33 -71.52 93.06 30.99
N PRO A 34 -70.93 94.27 30.90
CA PRO A 34 -71.25 95.29 31.88
C PRO A 34 -71.69 96.62 31.25
N ALA A 35 -72.89 97.02 31.69
CA ALA A 35 -73.31 98.36 32.11
C ALA A 35 -72.99 99.57 31.21
N GLN A 36 -74.05 100.08 30.57
CA GLN A 36 -74.12 101.41 29.98
C GLN A 36 -74.09 102.54 31.03
N PRO A 37 -73.30 103.61 30.84
CA PRO A 37 -73.51 104.88 31.50
C PRO A 37 -74.21 105.91 30.59
N LYS A 38 -75.32 106.45 31.07
CA LYS A 38 -75.99 107.67 30.59
C LYS A 38 -75.11 108.88 30.93
N VAL A 39 -74.63 109.65 29.94
CA VAL A 39 -74.18 111.04 30.17
C VAL A 39 -74.44 111.92 28.92
N THR A 40 -75.39 112.83 29.11
CA THR A 40 -75.64 114.17 28.51
C THR A 40 -75.00 114.58 27.17
N ALA A 41 -75.89 114.97 26.25
CA ALA A 41 -75.56 115.68 25.01
C ALA A 41 -74.92 117.06 25.30
N LEU A 42 -73.68 117.23 24.86
CA LEU A 42 -72.98 118.51 24.75
C LEU A 42 -73.36 119.21 23.44
N SER A 43 -73.44 120.54 23.49
CA SER A 43 -73.86 121.37 22.37
C SER A 43 -72.81 121.43 21.24
N GLN A 44 -73.23 121.63 19.99
CA GLN A 44 -72.34 121.70 18.81
C GLN A 44 -71.26 122.80 18.89
N VAL A 45 -71.35 123.74 19.83
CA VAL A 45 -70.35 124.80 20.05
C VAL A 45 -69.19 124.34 20.95
N GLU A 46 -69.38 123.33 21.81
CA GLU A 46 -68.34 122.82 22.73
C GLU A 46 -67.46 121.73 22.08
N VAL A 47 -67.95 121.03 21.06
CA VAL A 47 -67.18 120.00 20.32
C VAL A 47 -66.12 120.63 19.40
N GLN A 48 -66.36 121.81 18.84
CA GLN A 48 -65.38 122.49 17.98
C GLN A 48 -64.21 123.12 18.77
N ALA A 49 -64.39 123.50 20.04
CA ALA A 49 -63.30 124.00 20.88
C ALA A 49 -62.34 122.90 21.36
N LEU A 50 -62.83 121.67 21.58
CA LEU A 50 -62.01 120.51 21.97
C LEU A 50 -61.23 119.88 20.80
N LEU A 51 -61.76 119.92 19.58
CA LEU A 51 -61.06 119.43 18.39
C LEU A 51 -59.93 120.37 17.91
N ALA A 52 -59.97 121.65 18.27
CA ALA A 52 -58.88 122.59 18.00
C ALA A 52 -57.70 122.43 19.00
N LYS A 53 -57.97 122.05 20.25
CA LYS A 53 -56.92 121.87 21.28
C LYS A 53 -56.17 120.53 21.19
N ARG A 54 -56.73 119.51 20.54
CA ARG A 54 -56.08 118.20 20.33
C ARG A 54 -55.20 118.12 19.07
N ARG A 55 -55.22 119.14 18.20
CA ARG A 55 -54.37 119.21 17.00
C ARG A 55 -52.94 119.72 17.24
N SER A 56 -52.58 120.13 18.47
CA SER A 56 -51.21 120.55 18.81
C SER A 56 -50.43 119.57 19.68
N GLU A 57 -50.98 118.39 20.01
CA GLU A 57 -50.25 117.30 20.67
C GLU A 57 -50.23 116.09 19.73
N LYS A 58 -49.62 116.26 18.55
CA LYS A 58 -49.24 115.11 17.72
C LYS A 58 -48.13 114.41 18.51
N ARG A 59 -48.48 113.40 19.33
CA ARG A 59 -47.48 112.51 19.95
C ARG A 59 -46.66 111.94 18.82
N GLU A 60 -45.41 112.37 18.73
CA GLU A 60 -44.46 111.86 17.77
C GLU A 60 -44.18 110.41 18.15
N PHE A 61 -44.55 109.48 17.26
CA PHE A 61 -44.34 108.06 17.52
C PHE A 61 -42.85 107.75 17.45
N VAL A 62 -42.31 107.26 18.55
CA VAL A 62 -40.89 106.96 18.70
C VAL A 62 -40.64 105.54 18.21
N CYS A 63 -39.53 105.34 17.49
CA CYS A 63 -39.09 104.03 17.07
C CYS A 63 -37.61 103.89 17.39
N PHE A 64 -37.25 102.81 18.08
CA PHE A 64 -35.87 102.56 18.49
C PHE A 64 -35.23 101.49 17.60
N THR A 65 -34.16 101.86 16.90
CA THR A 65 -33.30 100.90 16.19
C THR A 65 -32.09 100.53 17.05
N GLY A 66 -31.43 99.44 16.68
CA GLY A 66 -30.16 99.02 17.27
C GLY A 66 -30.14 97.55 17.70
N PRO A 67 -28.97 97.04 18.11
CA PRO A 67 -28.82 95.66 18.59
C PRO A 67 -29.74 95.38 19.78
N GLY A 68 -30.47 94.27 19.73
CA GLY A 68 -31.44 93.88 20.77
C GLY A 68 -32.80 94.56 20.67
N ARG A 69 -33.02 95.45 19.70
CA ARG A 69 -34.35 95.98 19.35
C ARG A 69 -34.99 95.18 18.22
N ALA A 70 -36.31 95.24 18.10
CA ALA A 70 -37.05 94.54 17.04
C ALA A 70 -36.87 95.22 15.66
N CYS A 71 -36.84 96.56 15.62
CA CYS A 71 -36.64 97.31 14.38
C CYS A 71 -35.17 97.37 13.95
N ARG A 72 -34.91 96.98 12.69
CA ARG A 72 -33.66 97.28 11.99
C ARG A 72 -33.71 98.68 11.37
N LEU A 73 -34.82 98.96 10.71
CA LEU A 73 -35.10 100.24 10.07
C LEU A 73 -36.50 100.70 10.48
N CYS A 74 -36.60 101.91 11.03
CA CYS A 74 -37.90 102.48 11.37
C CYS A 74 -38.68 102.86 10.12
N ARG A 75 -40.01 102.78 10.19
CA ARG A 75 -40.89 103.36 9.16
C ARG A 75 -40.80 104.88 9.20
N ASP A 76 -41.07 105.58 8.10
CA ASP A 76 -41.07 107.04 8.07
C ASP A 76 -42.02 107.64 9.10
N THR A 77 -41.60 108.70 9.78
CA THR A 77 -42.32 109.31 10.91
C THR A 77 -43.77 109.69 10.56
N GLU A 78 -44.02 110.12 9.31
CA GLU A 78 -45.37 110.47 8.84
C GLU A 78 -46.26 109.25 8.57
N ALA A 79 -45.66 108.10 8.29
CA ALA A 79 -46.36 106.85 8.05
C ALA A 79 -46.55 106.03 9.34
N ARG A 80 -46.07 106.54 10.49
CA ARG A 80 -46.28 105.88 11.78
C ARG A 80 -47.65 106.19 12.37
N THR A 81 -48.35 105.14 12.76
CA THR A 81 -49.62 105.17 13.50
C THR A 81 -49.49 104.62 14.93
N ALA A 82 -48.31 104.11 15.30
CA ALA A 82 -47.95 103.63 16.64
C ALA A 82 -46.43 103.72 16.86
N ASP A 83 -46.00 103.69 18.12
CA ASP A 83 -44.59 103.55 18.50
C ASP A 83 -44.02 102.21 17.97
N ASP A 84 -42.71 102.18 17.70
CA ASP A 84 -41.97 101.00 17.22
C ASP A 84 -42.48 100.36 15.91
N GLN A 85 -43.04 101.19 15.00
CA GLN A 85 -43.31 100.75 13.64
C GLN A 85 -42.06 100.79 12.76
N CYS A 86 -41.71 99.63 12.22
CA CYS A 86 -40.51 99.37 11.44
C CYS A 86 -40.85 99.25 9.94
N ALA A 87 -39.90 99.62 9.08
CA ALA A 87 -39.89 99.27 7.66
C ALA A 87 -39.17 97.93 7.42
N GLU A 88 -38.19 97.60 8.26
CA GLU A 88 -37.46 96.33 8.23
C GLU A 88 -37.17 95.85 9.66
N CYS A 89 -37.34 94.56 9.91
CA CYS A 89 -37.06 93.94 11.19
C CYS A 89 -35.61 93.46 11.30
N ASN A 90 -35.08 93.44 12.52
CA ASN A 90 -33.80 92.76 12.77
C ASN A 90 -33.97 91.24 12.59
N PRO A 91 -32.88 90.50 12.30
CA PRO A 91 -32.89 89.04 12.38
C PRO A 91 -33.51 88.58 13.69
N GLY A 92 -34.35 87.55 13.63
CA GLY A 92 -35.16 87.11 14.76
C GLY A 92 -36.58 87.64 14.82
N TYR A 93 -36.97 88.54 13.92
CA TYR A 93 -38.28 89.19 13.92
C TYR A 93 -38.91 89.18 12.53
N LYS A 94 -40.23 88.99 12.46
CA LYS A 94 -41.06 89.12 11.27
C LYS A 94 -41.81 90.45 11.27
N LEU A 95 -41.95 91.05 10.09
CA LEU A 95 -42.70 92.29 9.93
C LEU A 95 -44.20 91.97 9.81
N MET A 96 -44.98 92.43 10.78
CA MET A 96 -46.43 92.28 10.78
C MET A 96 -47.08 93.33 9.87
N VAL A 97 -48.32 93.08 9.42
CA VAL A 97 -49.09 94.01 8.57
C VAL A 97 -49.29 95.38 9.23
N THR A 98 -49.32 95.42 10.56
CA THR A 98 -49.39 96.64 11.36
C THR A 98 -48.11 97.48 11.34
N GLY A 99 -47.04 96.99 10.69
CA GLY A 99 -45.71 97.60 10.70
C GLY A 99 -44.90 97.32 11.95
N MET A 100 -45.39 96.49 12.88
CA MET A 100 -44.64 96.10 14.08
C MET A 100 -43.78 94.86 13.79
N CYS A 101 -42.60 94.80 14.40
CA CYS A 101 -41.76 93.61 14.34
C CYS A 101 -42.08 92.68 15.51
N GLU A 102 -42.54 91.48 15.21
CA GLU A 102 -42.81 90.43 16.19
C GLU A 102 -41.69 89.40 16.15
N ALA A 103 -41.21 88.92 17.30
CA ALA A 103 -40.19 87.89 17.33
C ALA A 103 -40.70 86.63 16.62
N PHE A 104 -39.84 85.93 15.87
CA PHE A 104 -40.19 84.60 15.37
C PHE A 104 -40.50 83.71 16.54
N ASP A 105 -41.72 83.17 16.56
CA ASP A 105 -42.16 82.36 17.67
C ASP A 105 -41.34 81.07 17.74
N CYS A 106 -40.96 80.73 18.95
CA CYS A 106 -40.38 79.45 19.26
C CYS A 106 -40.78 79.13 20.69
N ASP A 107 -41.72 78.22 20.79
CA ASP A 107 -42.17 77.65 22.03
C ASP A 107 -41.76 76.16 22.03
N PRO A 108 -40.83 75.77 22.92
CA PRO A 108 -40.39 74.37 23.04
C PRO A 108 -41.54 73.39 23.25
N ASP A 109 -42.66 73.82 23.83
CA ASP A 109 -43.82 72.96 24.12
C ASP A 109 -44.63 72.64 22.86
N TYR A 110 -44.58 73.50 21.83
CA TYR A 110 -45.29 73.30 20.55
C TYR A 110 -44.40 72.76 19.43
N ILE A 111 -43.08 72.78 19.59
CA ILE A 111 -42.12 72.27 18.59
C ILE A 111 -41.65 70.88 19.01
N THR A 112 -42.12 69.85 18.30
CA THR A 112 -41.78 68.45 18.60
C THR A 112 -40.25 68.26 18.68
N GLY A 113 -39.79 67.77 19.84
CA GLY A 113 -38.38 67.48 20.07
C GLY A 113 -37.50 68.70 20.34
N CYS A 114 -38.04 69.92 20.45
CA CYS A 114 -37.24 71.08 20.86
C CYS A 114 -37.08 71.13 22.38
N TYR A 115 -35.83 71.27 22.86
CA TYR A 115 -35.55 71.45 24.29
C TYR A 115 -35.32 72.93 24.61
N LYS A 116 -34.57 73.61 23.74
CA LYS A 116 -34.27 75.02 23.89
C LYS A 116 -34.29 75.70 22.54
N CYS A 117 -35.08 76.75 22.44
CA CYS A 117 -35.15 77.55 21.23
C CYS A 117 -33.82 78.21 20.87
N LEU A 118 -33.64 78.42 19.57
CA LEU A 118 -32.51 79.20 19.06
C LEU A 118 -32.61 80.63 19.62
N ALA A 119 -31.49 81.29 19.88
CA ALA A 119 -31.52 82.68 20.36
C ALA A 119 -32.30 83.55 19.38
N THR A 120 -33.18 84.43 19.86
CA THR A 120 -34.12 85.18 19.01
C THR A 120 -33.41 85.82 17.82
N HIS A 121 -32.31 86.54 18.04
CA HIS A 121 -31.55 87.22 16.99
C HIS A 121 -30.92 86.32 15.92
N ALA A 122 -30.83 85.01 16.15
CA ALA A 122 -30.31 84.03 15.20
C ALA A 122 -31.44 83.32 14.42
N ARG A 123 -32.71 83.58 14.72
CA ARG A 123 -33.85 82.99 14.01
C ARG A 123 -34.11 83.70 12.68
N THR A 124 -34.35 82.91 11.65
CA THR A 124 -34.76 83.33 10.32
C THR A 124 -36.21 82.94 9.98
N ARG A 125 -36.84 82.08 10.81
CA ARG A 125 -38.25 81.70 10.72
C ARG A 125 -38.78 81.15 12.05
N GLU A 126 -40.09 80.95 12.14
CA GLU A 126 -40.75 80.31 13.28
C GLU A 126 -40.31 78.86 13.47
N GLY A 127 -40.36 78.37 14.71
CA GLY A 127 -40.09 76.97 15.01
C GLY A 127 -38.62 76.57 15.10
N GLN A 128 -37.69 77.52 15.02
CA GLN A 128 -36.25 77.21 15.03
C GLN A 128 -35.71 76.89 16.42
N CYS A 129 -35.26 75.66 16.58
CA CYS A 129 -34.68 75.15 17.80
C CYS A 129 -33.16 75.35 17.83
N GLY A 130 -32.60 75.60 19.02
CA GLY A 130 -31.15 75.71 19.23
C GLY A 130 -30.55 74.46 19.84
N VAL A 131 -31.34 73.71 20.63
CA VAL A 131 -30.95 72.44 21.24
C VAL A 131 -32.16 71.52 21.22
N CYS A 132 -32.00 70.34 20.63
CA CYS A 132 -33.04 69.32 20.61
C CYS A 132 -33.06 68.49 21.89
N GLN A 133 -34.22 67.92 22.21
CA GLN A 133 -34.37 66.91 23.25
C GLN A 133 -33.57 65.65 22.86
N LYS A 134 -33.21 64.82 23.84
CA LYS A 134 -32.61 63.51 23.55
C LYS A 134 -33.57 62.70 22.67
N GLY A 135 -33.03 61.96 21.71
CA GLY A 135 -33.82 61.33 20.66
C GLY A 135 -34.05 62.17 19.42
N PHE A 136 -33.54 63.39 19.36
CA PHE A 136 -33.68 64.27 18.20
C PHE A 136 -32.32 64.84 17.81
N ALA A 137 -32.09 64.98 16.51
CA ALA A 137 -30.93 65.66 15.95
C ALA A 137 -31.33 67.00 15.36
N LEU A 138 -30.50 68.02 15.59
CA LEU A 138 -30.67 69.32 14.98
C LEU A 138 -30.27 69.26 13.51
N THR A 139 -31.19 69.61 12.62
CA THR A 139 -30.93 69.70 11.17
C THR A 139 -30.19 70.99 10.83
N ALA A 140 -29.67 71.10 9.61
CA ALA A 140 -29.07 72.33 9.10
C ALA A 140 -30.05 73.53 9.07
N SER A 141 -31.36 73.27 9.08
CA SER A 141 -32.42 74.28 9.09
C SER A 141 -32.86 74.71 10.50
N ASN A 142 -32.14 74.25 11.54
CA ASN A 142 -32.45 74.43 12.97
C ASN A 142 -33.80 73.81 13.37
N GLU A 143 -34.18 72.70 12.75
CA GLU A 143 -35.34 71.89 13.17
C GLU A 143 -34.86 70.63 13.89
N CYS A 144 -35.67 70.14 14.81
CA CYS A 144 -35.38 68.87 15.48
C CYS A 144 -36.01 67.73 14.68
N ARG A 145 -35.17 66.92 14.03
CA ARG A 145 -35.60 65.67 13.38
C ARG A 145 -35.50 64.54 14.39
N GLN A 146 -36.56 63.74 14.49
CA GLN A 146 -36.56 62.52 15.28
C GLN A 146 -35.46 61.58 14.76
N LEU A 147 -34.59 61.12 15.66
CA LEU A 147 -33.63 60.06 15.34
C LEU A 147 -34.41 58.78 15.09
N THR A 148 -34.12 58.10 13.99
CA THR A 148 -34.86 56.92 13.58
C THR A 148 -34.08 55.66 13.90
N CYS A 149 -34.79 54.61 14.27
CA CYS A 149 -34.24 53.27 14.41
C CYS A 149 -35.26 52.29 13.82
N THR A 150 -34.84 51.47 12.87
CA THR A 150 -35.71 50.52 12.19
C THR A 150 -35.57 49.13 12.79
N GLU A 151 -36.66 48.61 13.36
CA GLU A 151 -36.82 47.19 13.70
C GLU A 151 -37.48 46.45 12.52
N GLY A 152 -37.35 45.12 12.48
CA GLY A 152 -37.91 44.30 11.39
C GLY A 152 -36.95 44.15 10.21
N ASP A 153 -37.34 43.41 9.17
CA ASP A 153 -36.46 42.79 8.17
C ASP A 153 -35.45 43.73 7.50
N ASP A 154 -35.82 44.99 7.27
CA ASP A 154 -34.99 45.97 6.57
C ASP A 154 -33.94 46.69 7.44
N GLY A 155 -33.91 46.46 8.77
CA GLY A 155 -32.98 47.10 9.70
C GLY A 155 -31.91 46.17 10.30
N ALA A 156 -30.78 46.74 10.73
CA ALA A 156 -29.72 46.00 11.46
C ALA A 156 -30.06 45.73 12.93
N CYS A 157 -31.02 46.48 13.50
CA CYS A 157 -31.44 46.33 14.88
C CYS A 157 -32.42 45.16 15.06
N ALA A 158 -32.15 44.29 16.03
CA ALA A 158 -33.16 43.34 16.51
C ALA A 158 -34.13 44.06 17.48
N LYS A 159 -33.58 44.98 18.28
CA LYS A 159 -34.34 45.83 19.19
C LYS A 159 -33.72 47.21 19.26
N CYS A 160 -34.51 48.23 18.99
CA CYS A 160 -34.09 49.63 19.04
C CYS A 160 -33.95 50.12 20.49
N ARG A 161 -33.04 51.08 20.70
CA ARG A 161 -33.02 51.81 21.97
C ARG A 161 -34.26 52.70 22.08
N PRO A 162 -34.77 52.96 23.29
CA PRO A 162 -35.86 53.90 23.49
C PRO A 162 -35.53 55.26 22.87
N GLN A 163 -36.53 55.91 22.26
CA GLN A 163 -36.34 57.17 21.52
C GLN A 163 -35.52 58.21 22.31
N HIS A 164 -35.83 58.41 23.59
CA HIS A 164 -35.19 59.40 24.46
C HIS A 164 -33.73 59.07 24.85
N GLU A 165 -33.23 57.89 24.46
CA GLU A 165 -31.82 57.50 24.64
C GLU A 165 -31.01 57.61 23.36
N LEU A 166 -31.65 57.84 22.21
CA LEU A 166 -30.95 57.94 20.94
C LEU A 166 -30.13 59.24 20.90
N THR A 167 -28.85 59.09 20.55
CA THR A 167 -27.90 60.16 20.22
C THR A 167 -27.51 60.15 18.73
N LYS A 168 -27.79 59.06 18.01
CA LYS A 168 -27.63 58.91 16.55
C LYS A 168 -28.76 58.02 15.99
N ASP A 169 -28.94 58.05 14.67
CA ASP A 169 -29.85 57.11 14.00
C ASP A 169 -29.33 55.66 14.15
N ASN A 170 -30.25 54.71 14.15
CA ASN A 170 -29.99 53.27 14.17
C ASN A 170 -29.17 52.76 15.37
N GLN A 171 -29.34 53.38 16.54
CA GLN A 171 -28.79 52.82 17.78
C GLN A 171 -29.71 51.73 18.35
N CYS A 172 -29.14 50.55 18.53
CA CYS A 172 -29.85 49.35 18.94
C CYS A 172 -29.45 48.94 20.36
N VAL A 173 -30.38 48.32 21.10
CA VAL A 173 -30.06 47.59 22.33
C VAL A 173 -29.37 46.28 21.97
N THR A 174 -29.85 45.61 20.93
CA THR A 174 -29.32 44.32 20.45
C THR A 174 -29.37 44.30 18.92
N CYS A 175 -28.29 43.82 18.31
CA CYS A 175 -28.20 43.64 16.87
C CYS A 175 -28.88 42.34 16.44
N LYS A 176 -29.29 42.26 15.17
CA LYS A 176 -29.73 40.99 14.58
C LYS A 176 -28.57 40.00 14.43
N PRO A 177 -28.85 38.68 14.34
CA PRO A 177 -27.88 37.72 13.81
C PRO A 177 -27.28 38.22 12.48
N GLY A 178 -25.97 38.11 12.32
CA GLY A 178 -25.25 38.74 11.20
C GLY A 178 -24.75 40.15 11.42
N TYR A 179 -24.94 40.72 12.61
CA TYR A 179 -24.50 42.08 12.93
C TYR A 179 -23.81 42.14 14.29
N LYS A 180 -22.78 42.97 14.41
CA LYS A 180 -22.10 43.30 15.67
C LYS A 180 -22.48 44.70 16.14
N GLN A 181 -22.50 44.87 17.47
CA GLN A 181 -22.75 46.16 18.08
C GLN A 181 -21.44 46.97 18.13
N ASN A 182 -21.45 48.16 17.53
CA ASN A 182 -20.36 49.11 17.60
C ASN A 182 -20.34 49.82 18.97
N THR A 183 -19.24 50.50 19.28
CA THR A 183 -19.09 51.27 20.54
C THR A 183 -20.12 52.40 20.69
N ASP A 184 -20.65 52.93 19.60
CA ASP A 184 -21.71 53.94 19.62
C ASP A 184 -23.14 53.35 19.60
N HIS A 185 -23.27 52.05 19.88
CA HIS A 185 -24.51 51.27 19.89
C HIS A 185 -25.22 51.15 18.54
N THR A 186 -24.59 51.54 17.43
CA THR A 186 -25.07 51.17 16.10
C THR A 186 -24.70 49.71 15.80
N CYS A 187 -25.36 49.09 14.82
CA CYS A 187 -25.02 47.75 14.38
C CYS A 187 -24.33 47.80 13.00
N SER A 188 -23.20 47.12 12.86
CA SER A 188 -22.53 46.89 11.58
C SER A 188 -22.63 45.43 11.18
N GLU A 189 -22.65 45.16 9.89
CA GLU A 189 -22.64 43.79 9.37
C GLU A 189 -21.37 43.07 9.84
N LEU A 190 -21.54 41.83 10.30
CA LEU A 190 -20.43 40.90 10.43
C LEU A 190 -19.91 40.62 9.04
N THR A 191 -18.61 40.76 8.83
CA THR A 191 -18.02 40.57 7.51
C THR A 191 -17.44 39.18 7.39
N CYS A 192 -17.53 38.59 6.21
CA CYS A 192 -16.80 37.39 5.86
C CYS A 192 -16.08 37.66 4.54
N ASP A 193 -14.79 37.98 4.62
CA ASP A 193 -13.96 38.28 3.47
C ASP A 193 -13.06 37.08 3.16
N LEU A 194 -13.36 36.39 2.06
CA LEU A 194 -12.57 35.24 1.61
C LEU A 194 -11.12 35.62 1.24
N THR A 195 -10.83 36.92 1.02
CA THR A 195 -9.46 37.38 0.74
C THR A 195 -8.61 37.55 1.99
N GLU A 196 -9.24 37.69 3.16
CA GLU A 196 -8.56 37.79 4.46
C GLU A 196 -8.47 36.43 5.17
N MET A 197 -9.08 35.37 4.63
CA MET A 197 -9.14 34.03 5.22
C MET A 197 -8.54 32.97 4.30
N GLU A 198 -7.28 32.59 4.53
CA GLU A 198 -6.52 31.70 3.64
C GLU A 198 -7.08 30.27 3.51
N ASN A 199 -8.02 29.84 4.38
CA ASN A 199 -8.49 28.45 4.45
C ASN A 199 -10.02 28.28 4.34
N CYS A 200 -10.72 29.36 4.01
CA CYS A 200 -12.18 29.35 3.90
C CYS A 200 -12.61 29.13 2.45
N ALA A 201 -13.37 28.08 2.17
CA ALA A 201 -13.91 27.83 0.83
C ALA A 201 -15.21 28.61 0.60
N SER A 202 -16.05 28.72 1.62
CA SER A 202 -17.29 29.49 1.55
C SER A 202 -17.65 30.12 2.90
N CYS A 203 -18.23 31.32 2.82
CA CYS A 203 -18.72 32.07 3.97
C CYS A 203 -20.08 31.56 4.44
N ARG A 204 -20.27 31.54 5.76
CA ARG A 204 -21.59 31.27 6.33
C ARG A 204 -22.58 32.36 5.88
N ALA A 205 -23.86 31.99 5.73
CA ALA A 205 -24.89 32.96 5.38
C ALA A 205 -24.95 34.10 6.41
N GLN A 206 -25.13 35.34 5.96
CA GLN A 206 -25.08 36.54 6.81
C GLN A 206 -25.86 36.40 8.12
N LYS A 207 -27.12 35.92 8.04
CA LYS A 207 -28.02 35.73 9.19
C LYS A 207 -27.56 34.67 10.21
N GLU A 208 -26.55 33.88 9.88
CA GLU A 208 -25.99 32.83 10.74
C GLU A 208 -24.63 33.22 11.33
N LEU A 209 -24.07 34.37 10.91
CA LEU A 209 -22.83 34.89 11.48
C LEU A 209 -23.07 35.34 12.92
N THR A 210 -22.17 34.92 13.79
CA THR A 210 -22.08 35.26 15.21
C THR A 210 -20.77 35.97 15.55
N ALA A 211 -19.79 35.90 14.65
CA ALA A 211 -18.53 36.65 14.65
C ALA A 211 -18.12 36.98 13.21
N ASP A 212 -17.15 37.88 13.04
CA ASP A 212 -16.55 38.13 11.71
C ASP A 212 -15.81 36.87 11.25
N ASN A 213 -15.69 36.69 9.93
CA ASN A 213 -14.84 35.68 9.31
C ASN A 213 -15.21 34.23 9.69
N GLN A 214 -16.52 33.93 9.74
CA GLN A 214 -17.02 32.56 9.92
C GLN A 214 -17.33 31.88 8.58
N CYS A 215 -16.78 30.67 8.43
CA CYS A 215 -16.92 29.81 7.28
C CYS A 215 -18.12 28.87 7.40
N SER A 216 -18.70 28.50 6.27
CA SER A 216 -19.60 27.34 6.15
C SER A 216 -18.88 26.10 5.64
N GLU A 217 -17.80 26.28 4.90
CA GLU A 217 -16.99 25.21 4.33
C GLU A 217 -15.53 25.65 4.28
N CYS A 218 -14.63 24.73 4.59
CA CYS A 218 -13.19 24.95 4.56
C CYS A 218 -12.59 24.43 3.25
N THR A 219 -11.44 24.95 2.86
CA THR A 219 -10.67 24.39 1.74
C THR A 219 -10.17 22.98 2.08
N GLU A 220 -9.80 22.19 1.07
CA GLU A 220 -9.14 20.90 1.29
C GLU A 220 -7.92 21.09 2.22
N GLY A 221 -7.76 20.17 3.17
CA GLY A 221 -6.77 20.28 4.22
C GLY A 221 -7.27 20.74 5.58
N PHE A 222 -8.47 21.32 5.63
CA PHE A 222 -8.98 21.99 6.82
C PHE A 222 -10.36 21.48 7.23
N GLN A 223 -10.60 21.46 8.54
CA GLN A 223 -11.87 21.11 9.15
C GLN A 223 -12.52 22.35 9.78
N LEU A 224 -13.85 22.38 9.70
CA LEU A 224 -14.66 23.44 10.29
C LEU A 224 -14.81 23.21 11.79
N THR A 225 -14.34 24.15 12.60
CA THR A 225 -14.51 24.12 14.06
C THR A 225 -15.94 24.49 14.47
N GLU A 226 -16.29 24.25 15.73
CA GLU A 226 -17.58 24.68 16.29
C GLU A 226 -17.78 26.21 16.23
N SER A 227 -16.70 27.00 16.28
CA SER A 227 -16.73 28.45 16.13
C SER A 227 -16.86 28.94 14.68
N GLY A 228 -16.87 28.03 13.71
CA GLY A 228 -16.94 28.37 12.29
C GLY A 228 -15.60 28.87 11.72
N THR A 229 -14.47 28.55 12.34
CA THR A 229 -13.13 28.79 11.80
C THR A 229 -12.61 27.52 11.13
N CYS A 230 -11.66 27.65 10.21
CA CYS A 230 -11.05 26.53 9.52
C CYS A 230 -9.67 26.23 10.10
N GLU A 231 -9.50 25.05 10.68
CA GLU A 231 -8.24 24.57 11.26
C GLU A 231 -7.73 23.36 10.47
N PRO A 232 -6.41 23.21 10.29
CA PRO A 232 -5.88 22.09 9.51
C PRO A 232 -6.24 20.77 10.19
N PHE A 233 -6.51 19.72 9.40
CA PHE A 233 -6.68 18.38 9.97
C PHE A 233 -5.45 18.00 10.79
N GLU A 234 -5.66 17.59 12.04
CA GLU A 234 -4.55 17.20 12.91
C GLU A 234 -3.85 15.96 12.38
N CYS A 235 -2.54 15.89 12.59
CA CYS A 235 -1.76 14.70 12.30
C CYS A 235 -0.65 14.58 13.35
N GLN A 236 -0.62 13.44 14.03
CA GLN A 236 0.33 13.15 15.09
C GLN A 236 1.57 12.48 14.51
N THR A 237 2.74 12.93 14.94
CA THR A 237 4.03 12.29 14.62
C THR A 237 4.76 11.98 15.90
N GLY A 238 5.55 10.91 15.88
CA GLY A 238 6.32 10.45 17.02
C GLY A 238 6.90 9.07 16.75
N PRO A 239 7.85 8.59 17.58
CA PRO A 239 8.40 7.24 17.44
C PRO A 239 7.35 6.14 17.69
N ASP A 240 6.34 6.44 18.52
CA ASP A 240 5.24 5.51 18.87
C ASP A 240 4.00 5.71 18.00
N GLU A 241 4.01 6.70 17.09
CA GLU A 241 2.90 6.99 16.18
C GLU A 241 3.06 6.27 14.84
N ALA A 242 1.96 6.10 14.11
CA ALA A 242 2.01 5.47 12.79
C ALA A 242 2.68 6.38 11.73
N CYS A 243 2.35 7.68 11.75
CA CYS A 243 2.97 8.65 10.84
C CYS A 243 4.39 9.00 11.30
N ARG A 244 5.35 8.84 10.40
CA ARG A 244 6.69 9.44 10.55
C ARG A 244 6.66 10.91 10.15
N GLU A 245 5.93 11.19 9.08
CA GLU A 245 5.80 12.51 8.50
C GLU A 245 4.35 12.69 8.03
N CYS A 246 3.75 13.82 8.38
CA CYS A 246 2.39 14.14 7.96
C CYS A 246 2.36 14.62 6.51
N ALA A 247 1.25 14.40 5.82
CA ALA A 247 0.98 15.08 4.56
C ALA A 247 0.94 16.61 4.80
N ALA A 248 1.23 17.44 3.79
CA ALA A 248 1.04 18.89 3.91
C ALA A 248 -0.42 19.20 4.28
N PRO A 249 -0.71 20.24 5.08
CA PRO A 249 -2.08 20.55 5.48
C PRO A 249 -3.07 20.54 4.32
N GLU A 250 -2.78 21.24 3.23
CA GLU A 250 -3.57 21.34 1.99
C GLU A 250 -3.83 20.00 1.29
N ASP A 251 -3.02 18.98 1.54
CA ASP A 251 -3.21 17.62 1.01
C ASP A 251 -4.10 16.75 1.92
N ARG A 252 -4.47 17.19 3.12
CA ARG A 252 -5.22 16.34 4.06
C ARG A 252 -6.71 16.35 3.75
N THR A 253 -7.32 15.18 3.65
CA THR A 253 -8.79 15.05 3.58
C THR A 253 -9.40 14.47 4.86
N GLY A 254 -8.57 14.28 5.89
CA GLY A 254 -8.96 13.77 7.21
C GLY A 254 -7.78 13.79 8.18
N GLU A 255 -8.06 13.47 9.44
CA GLU A 255 -7.04 13.38 10.50
C GLU A 255 -6.01 12.27 10.23
N ASN A 256 -4.79 12.47 10.73
CA ASN A 256 -3.67 11.52 10.69
C ASN A 256 -3.30 11.01 9.29
N GLN A 257 -3.46 11.86 8.28
CA GLN A 257 -2.94 11.57 6.95
C GLN A 257 -1.44 11.81 6.86
N CYS A 258 -0.71 10.75 6.53
CA CYS A 258 0.75 10.71 6.50
C CYS A 258 1.28 10.82 5.05
N SER A 259 2.44 11.44 4.89
CA SER A 259 3.27 11.36 3.67
C SER A 259 4.29 10.22 3.75
N ALA A 260 4.68 9.84 4.98
CA ALA A 260 5.54 8.70 5.24
C ALA A 260 5.22 8.03 6.58
N CYS A 261 5.40 6.71 6.62
CA CYS A 261 5.15 5.89 7.81
C CYS A 261 6.42 5.57 8.59
N ASN A 262 6.27 5.37 9.90
CA ASN A 262 7.33 4.79 10.71
C ASN A 262 7.57 3.31 10.35
N PRO A 263 8.76 2.76 10.61
CA PRO A 263 8.98 1.32 10.57
C PRO A 263 7.92 0.57 11.38
N GLY A 264 7.46 -0.57 10.88
CA GLY A 264 6.29 -1.25 11.43
C GLY A 264 4.97 -0.88 10.76
N TYR A 265 4.94 0.11 9.86
CA TYR A 265 3.74 0.54 9.16
C TYR A 265 3.98 0.67 7.64
N ALA A 266 2.92 0.52 6.85
CA ALA A 266 2.90 0.76 5.41
C ALA A 266 1.87 1.83 5.06
N LEU A 267 2.20 2.65 4.06
CA LEU A 267 1.33 3.73 3.61
C LEU A 267 0.24 3.18 2.67
N THR A 268 -0.99 3.11 3.15
CA THR A 268 -2.18 2.71 2.39
C THR A 268 -3.14 3.91 2.31
N ALA A 269 -3.38 4.45 1.11
CA ALA A 269 -4.32 5.56 0.90
C ALA A 269 -4.12 6.75 1.89
N ARG A 270 -2.87 7.22 2.05
CA ARG A 270 -2.46 8.28 3.00
C ARG A 270 -2.60 7.94 4.49
N SER A 271 -2.97 6.71 4.84
CA SER A 271 -2.99 6.23 6.23
C SER A 271 -1.88 5.20 6.44
N CYS A 272 -1.24 5.23 7.61
CA CYS A 272 -0.22 4.26 7.96
C CYS A 272 -0.85 3.04 8.64
N GLU A 273 -0.91 1.92 7.94
CA GLU A 273 -1.45 0.66 8.45
C GLU A 273 -0.33 -0.22 9.01
N ALA A 274 -0.57 -0.83 10.16
CA ALA A 274 0.43 -1.67 10.83
C ALA A 274 0.78 -2.90 9.96
N LEU A 275 2.08 -3.11 9.76
CA LEU A 275 2.63 -4.29 9.09
C LEU A 275 2.46 -5.51 10.00
N THR A 276 1.52 -6.36 9.61
CA THR A 276 1.27 -7.62 10.29
C THR A 276 2.34 -8.65 9.98
N CYS A 277 2.54 -9.54 10.93
CA CYS A 277 3.35 -10.74 10.77
C CYS A 277 2.70 -11.84 11.61
N LEU A 278 2.54 -13.01 10.99
CA LEU A 278 1.90 -14.16 11.62
C LEU A 278 2.94 -15.25 11.88
N GLU A 279 3.02 -15.68 13.13
CA GLU A 279 3.78 -16.87 13.53
C GLU A 279 2.90 -18.11 13.42
N GLY A 280 3.46 -19.22 12.93
CA GLY A 280 2.72 -20.46 12.74
C GLY A 280 3.54 -21.52 12.01
N GLU A 281 2.90 -22.58 11.53
CA GLU A 281 3.56 -23.66 10.79
C GLU A 281 3.66 -23.38 9.28
N GLY A 282 4.45 -24.20 8.58
CA GLY A 282 4.58 -24.14 7.12
C GLY A 282 5.23 -22.84 6.65
N SER A 283 4.58 -22.15 5.72
CA SER A 283 5.11 -20.93 5.09
C SER A 283 5.01 -19.68 5.96
N LEU A 284 4.37 -19.76 7.13
CA LEU A 284 4.35 -18.67 8.10
C LEU A 284 5.72 -18.50 8.77
N CYS A 285 5.91 -17.40 9.50
CA CYS A 285 7.16 -17.15 10.20
C CYS A 285 7.32 -18.12 11.37
N ALA A 286 8.56 -18.62 11.60
CA ALA A 286 8.88 -19.27 12.88
C ALA A 286 9.02 -18.22 13.98
N LYS A 287 9.55 -17.05 13.62
CA LYS A 287 9.61 -15.88 14.48
C LYS A 287 9.45 -14.62 13.64
N CYS A 288 8.55 -13.75 14.04
CA CYS A 288 8.35 -12.47 13.38
C CYS A 288 9.51 -11.51 13.67
N GLU A 289 9.80 -10.65 12.69
CA GLU A 289 10.67 -9.50 12.94
C GLU A 289 10.01 -8.58 13.97
N VAL A 290 10.82 -7.89 14.78
CA VAL A 290 10.29 -6.92 15.76
C VAL A 290 9.55 -5.81 15.03
N PHE A 291 8.43 -5.35 15.59
CA PHE A 291 7.50 -4.44 14.92
C PHE A 291 8.20 -3.22 14.29
N GLU A 292 9.02 -2.51 15.07
CA GLU A 292 9.81 -1.33 14.65
C GLU A 292 10.89 -1.59 13.58
N LYS A 293 11.11 -2.84 13.16
CA LYS A 293 12.05 -3.18 12.08
C LYS A 293 11.34 -3.70 10.83
N ARG A 294 10.01 -3.86 10.87
CA ARG A 294 9.24 -4.32 9.73
C ARG A 294 9.15 -3.25 8.65
N ARG A 295 9.29 -3.68 7.39
CA ARG A 295 9.22 -2.86 6.18
C ARG A 295 8.23 -3.43 5.16
N VAL A 296 7.87 -4.70 5.29
CA VAL A 296 6.87 -5.38 4.45
C VAL A 296 5.96 -6.26 5.31
N VAL A 297 4.77 -6.59 4.79
CA VAL A 297 3.83 -7.52 5.43
C VAL A 297 4.44 -8.93 5.44
N ASP A 298 4.24 -9.66 6.54
CA ASP A 298 4.79 -11.00 6.79
C ASP A 298 6.33 -11.05 6.79
N GLN A 299 6.97 -9.99 7.29
CA GLN A 299 8.41 -9.97 7.47
C GLN A 299 8.84 -10.85 8.65
N CYS A 300 9.58 -11.92 8.33
CA CYS A 300 10.06 -12.90 9.30
C CYS A 300 11.51 -12.60 9.71
N LEU A 301 11.82 -12.88 10.98
CA LEU A 301 13.19 -12.93 11.49
C LEU A 301 13.82 -14.30 11.22
N THR A 302 13.04 -15.37 11.37
CA THR A 302 13.44 -16.75 11.07
C THR A 302 12.28 -17.54 10.49
N CYS A 303 12.61 -18.52 9.64
CA CYS A 303 11.63 -19.41 9.00
C CYS A 303 11.57 -20.79 9.64
N ASN A 304 10.42 -21.44 9.46
CA ASN A 304 10.25 -22.83 9.86
C ASN A 304 11.12 -23.78 9.03
N GLN A 305 11.31 -25.01 9.51
CA GLN A 305 12.01 -26.04 8.77
C GLN A 305 11.36 -26.27 7.39
N GLY A 306 12.19 -26.41 6.35
CA GLY A 306 11.72 -26.48 4.96
C GLY A 306 11.61 -25.14 4.24
N PHE A 307 11.82 -24.02 4.94
CA PHE A 307 11.72 -22.67 4.40
C PHE A 307 12.99 -21.86 4.67
N LYS A 308 13.26 -20.90 3.78
CA LYS A 308 14.35 -19.91 3.88
C LYS A 308 13.79 -18.51 3.75
N LEU A 309 14.54 -17.52 4.25
CA LEU A 309 14.22 -16.11 4.02
C LEU A 309 14.51 -15.74 2.56
N SER A 310 13.54 -15.13 1.90
CA SER A 310 13.73 -14.44 0.62
C SER A 310 14.50 -13.12 0.80
N ALA A 311 14.81 -12.44 -0.30
CA ALA A 311 15.40 -11.10 -0.26
C ALA A 311 14.55 -10.09 0.54
N ASP A 312 13.22 -10.23 0.49
CA ASP A 312 12.27 -9.40 1.23
C ASP A 312 11.99 -9.94 2.65
N SER A 313 12.79 -10.88 3.14
CA SER A 313 12.64 -11.51 4.46
C SER A 313 11.30 -12.22 4.67
N LYS A 314 10.72 -12.78 3.60
CA LYS A 314 9.54 -13.65 3.66
C LYS A 314 9.97 -15.12 3.62
N CYS A 315 9.22 -15.99 4.28
CA CYS A 315 9.52 -17.42 4.25
C CYS A 315 9.06 -18.05 2.93
N VAL A 316 10.02 -18.54 2.16
CA VAL A 316 9.79 -19.28 0.91
C VAL A 316 10.36 -20.69 1.04
N PRO A 317 9.72 -21.71 0.46
CA PRO A 317 10.21 -23.08 0.58
C PRO A 317 11.58 -23.22 -0.09
N PHE A 318 12.43 -24.11 0.43
CA PHE A 318 13.65 -24.49 -0.29
C PHE A 318 13.29 -25.10 -1.64
N SER A 319 13.92 -24.61 -2.71
CA SER A 319 13.65 -25.07 -4.07
C SER A 319 14.30 -26.42 -4.32
N CYS A 320 13.69 -27.21 -5.19
CA CYS A 320 14.31 -28.41 -5.74
C CYS A 320 13.62 -28.70 -7.08
N SER A 321 14.43 -28.82 -8.14
CA SER A 321 13.97 -29.11 -9.49
C SER A 321 14.10 -30.61 -9.78
N VAL A 322 13.10 -31.17 -10.47
CA VAL A 322 13.14 -32.53 -11.00
C VAL A 322 12.93 -32.50 -12.50
N GLY A 323 13.72 -33.30 -13.21
CA GLY A 323 13.71 -33.35 -14.66
C GLY A 323 14.71 -34.39 -15.16
N ALA A 324 14.60 -34.77 -16.44
CA ALA A 324 15.55 -35.69 -17.06
C ALA A 324 16.97 -35.08 -17.17
N GLU A 325 17.04 -33.74 -17.27
CA GLU A 325 18.29 -32.98 -17.35
C GLU A 325 18.77 -32.45 -15.98
N ASP A 326 17.92 -32.55 -14.95
CA ASP A 326 18.27 -32.15 -13.59
C ASP A 326 19.11 -33.22 -12.88
N LYS A 327 19.78 -32.83 -11.79
CA LYS A 327 20.59 -33.75 -10.97
C LYS A 327 19.72 -34.59 -10.02
N CYS A 328 18.63 -34.00 -9.52
CA CYS A 328 17.68 -34.68 -8.65
C CYS A 328 16.68 -35.50 -9.47
N ARG A 329 16.51 -36.77 -9.10
CA ARG A 329 15.41 -37.63 -9.57
C ARG A 329 14.16 -37.46 -8.72
N ILE A 330 14.36 -37.42 -7.40
CA ILE A 330 13.31 -37.24 -6.39
C ILE A 330 13.82 -36.22 -5.39
N CYS A 331 13.08 -35.16 -5.16
CA CYS A 331 13.41 -34.16 -4.14
C CYS A 331 13.13 -34.67 -2.73
N THR A 332 13.90 -34.18 -1.75
CA THR A 332 13.57 -34.38 -0.33
C THR A 332 12.20 -33.75 -0.02
N GLN A 333 11.44 -34.29 0.93
CA GLN A 333 10.16 -33.69 1.32
C GLN A 333 10.36 -32.24 1.77
N PRO A 334 9.50 -31.28 1.37
CA PRO A 334 9.71 -29.86 1.66
C PRO A 334 9.99 -29.56 3.13
N ALA A 335 9.24 -30.15 4.06
CA ALA A 335 9.40 -29.94 5.50
C ALA A 335 10.74 -30.44 6.09
N LEU A 336 11.46 -31.32 5.37
CA LEU A 336 12.74 -31.86 5.81
C LEU A 336 13.93 -31.15 5.15
N ARG A 337 13.69 -30.22 4.22
CA ARG A 337 14.78 -29.50 3.54
C ARG A 337 15.41 -28.45 4.45
N THR A 338 16.72 -28.35 4.39
CA THR A 338 17.56 -27.35 5.07
C THR A 338 18.36 -26.50 4.07
N ALA A 339 18.35 -26.87 2.79
CA ALA A 339 19.00 -26.13 1.70
C ALA A 339 18.27 -26.37 0.37
N ASP A 340 18.51 -25.49 -0.61
CA ASP A 340 18.05 -25.71 -1.97
C ASP A 340 18.73 -26.92 -2.61
N ASP A 341 18.03 -27.51 -3.57
CA ASP A 341 18.48 -28.64 -4.40
C ASP A 341 18.83 -29.90 -3.59
N GLN A 342 18.19 -30.06 -2.43
CA GLN A 342 18.26 -31.29 -1.65
C GLN A 342 17.36 -32.38 -2.26
N CYS A 343 18.02 -33.45 -2.68
CA CYS A 343 17.41 -34.60 -3.31
C CYS A 343 17.32 -35.77 -2.32
N TYR A 344 16.26 -36.56 -2.44
CA TYR A 344 16.17 -37.88 -1.83
C TYR A 344 16.88 -38.94 -2.70
N GLN A 345 16.79 -38.78 -4.02
CA GLN A 345 17.42 -39.68 -4.99
C GLN A 345 17.98 -38.88 -6.18
N CYS A 346 19.16 -39.27 -6.67
CA CYS A 346 19.82 -38.67 -7.82
C CYS A 346 19.47 -39.37 -9.13
N ASN A 347 19.54 -38.63 -10.24
CA ASN A 347 19.50 -39.21 -11.58
C ASN A 347 20.79 -40.00 -11.87
N PRO A 348 20.77 -40.95 -12.83
CA PRO A 348 21.97 -41.62 -13.31
C PRO A 348 23.08 -40.61 -13.67
N GLY A 349 24.32 -40.95 -13.35
CA GLY A 349 25.44 -40.03 -13.46
C GLY A 349 25.76 -39.23 -12.21
N TYR A 350 24.90 -39.24 -11.21
CA TYR A 350 25.06 -38.48 -9.98
C TYR A 350 24.99 -39.39 -8.74
N ARG A 351 25.64 -38.95 -7.65
CA ARG A 351 25.57 -39.56 -6.32
C ARG A 351 25.12 -38.54 -5.29
N LEU A 352 24.47 -39.01 -4.24
CA LEU A 352 24.05 -38.19 -3.11
C LEU A 352 25.24 -37.96 -2.18
N ASN A 353 25.53 -36.71 -1.83
CA ASN A 353 26.54 -36.34 -0.84
C ASN A 353 25.94 -36.25 0.59
N MET A 354 26.75 -35.85 1.58
CA MET A 354 26.28 -35.73 2.98
C MET A 354 25.23 -34.64 3.19
N ASP A 355 25.22 -33.60 2.34
CA ASP A 355 24.26 -32.49 2.41
C ASP A 355 22.95 -32.78 1.64
N LEU A 356 22.77 -34.04 1.20
CA LEU A 356 21.67 -34.48 0.35
C LEU A 356 21.63 -33.79 -1.03
N LYS A 357 22.78 -33.33 -1.54
CA LYS A 357 22.90 -32.79 -2.90
C LYS A 357 23.44 -33.83 -3.86
N CYS A 358 22.96 -33.78 -5.10
CA CYS A 358 23.43 -34.66 -6.16
C CYS A 358 24.68 -34.08 -6.84
N GLU A 359 25.79 -34.79 -6.72
CA GLU A 359 27.07 -34.46 -7.35
C GLU A 359 27.38 -35.45 -8.46
N PRO A 360 27.97 -35.00 -9.59
CA PRO A 360 28.30 -35.89 -10.68
C PRO A 360 29.33 -36.93 -10.24
N PHE A 361 29.23 -38.15 -10.74
CA PHE A 361 30.31 -39.13 -10.58
C PHE A 361 31.57 -38.58 -11.27
N PRO A 362 32.66 -38.36 -10.51
CA PRO A 362 33.86 -37.77 -11.07
C PRO A 362 34.47 -38.75 -12.05
N CYS A 363 35.08 -38.21 -13.10
CA CYS A 363 35.86 -38.97 -14.04
C CYS A 363 37.01 -38.07 -14.51
N ASP A 364 38.23 -38.56 -14.33
CA ASP A 364 39.44 -37.82 -14.62
C ASP A 364 40.03 -38.34 -15.91
N GLU A 365 40.15 -37.47 -16.91
CA GLU A 365 40.95 -37.73 -18.10
C GLU A 365 42.41 -37.35 -17.81
N GLY A 366 43.34 -38.14 -18.34
CA GLY A 366 44.78 -37.90 -18.14
C GLY A 366 45.62 -39.11 -18.50
N GLU A 367 46.89 -39.11 -18.14
CA GLU A 367 47.79 -40.24 -18.42
C GLU A 367 47.66 -41.40 -17.43
N GLY A 368 48.20 -42.55 -17.82
CA GLY A 368 48.29 -43.73 -16.96
C GLY A 368 46.93 -44.38 -16.71
N ALA A 369 46.63 -44.64 -15.44
CA ALA A 369 45.40 -45.31 -15.00
C ALA A 369 44.14 -44.44 -15.10
N LYS A 370 44.30 -43.14 -15.38
CA LYS A 370 43.16 -42.25 -15.67
C LYS A 370 42.50 -42.63 -17.00
N CYS A 371 41.29 -42.16 -17.20
CA CYS A 371 40.56 -42.43 -18.43
C CYS A 371 41.26 -41.73 -19.61
N LYS A 372 41.21 -42.36 -20.80
CA LYS A 372 41.53 -41.65 -22.05
C LYS A 372 40.33 -40.81 -22.48
N THR A 373 39.14 -41.41 -22.44
CA THR A 373 37.87 -40.69 -22.54
C THR A 373 36.93 -41.16 -21.45
N CYS A 374 36.28 -40.22 -20.78
CA CYS A 374 35.28 -40.51 -19.79
C CYS A 374 33.99 -41.04 -20.42
N ARG A 375 33.26 -41.90 -19.70
CA ARG A 375 31.90 -42.30 -20.10
C ARG A 375 30.95 -41.10 -20.01
N GLU A 376 29.91 -41.04 -20.84
CA GLU A 376 28.86 -40.03 -20.75
C GLU A 376 28.27 -39.95 -19.35
N LEU A 377 28.06 -38.74 -18.82
CA LEU A 377 27.67 -38.52 -17.42
C LEU A 377 26.41 -39.31 -17.07
N ALA A 378 25.35 -39.21 -17.87
CA ALA A 378 24.08 -39.91 -17.65
C ALA A 378 24.20 -41.46 -17.62
N SER A 379 25.29 -42.02 -18.15
CA SER A 379 25.55 -43.46 -18.13
C SER A 379 26.44 -43.91 -16.98
N ARG A 380 26.92 -42.99 -16.13
CA ARG A 380 27.81 -43.33 -15.01
C ARG A 380 27.02 -43.85 -13.81
N THR A 381 27.50 -44.94 -13.22
CA THR A 381 26.95 -45.55 -11.98
C THR A 381 27.94 -45.54 -10.82
N ALA A 382 29.20 -45.17 -11.07
CA ALA A 382 30.26 -45.07 -10.08
C ALA A 382 31.34 -44.05 -10.53
N PRO A 383 32.22 -43.59 -9.63
CA PRO A 383 33.38 -42.77 -9.96
C PRO A 383 34.35 -43.47 -10.94
N HIS A 384 35.10 -42.67 -11.69
CA HIS A 384 36.20 -43.09 -12.59
C HIS A 384 35.79 -44.10 -13.68
N GLN A 385 34.55 -44.01 -14.17
CA GLN A 385 34.07 -44.84 -15.27
C GLN A 385 34.52 -44.29 -16.62
N CYS A 386 35.36 -45.06 -17.30
CA CYS A 386 35.95 -44.72 -18.58
C CYS A 386 35.16 -45.33 -19.74
N SER A 387 35.11 -44.61 -20.86
CA SER A 387 34.67 -45.14 -22.16
C SER A 387 35.85 -45.81 -22.88
N THR A 388 37.04 -45.20 -22.80
CA THR A 388 38.27 -45.78 -23.33
C THR A 388 39.46 -45.56 -22.39
N CYS A 389 40.48 -46.43 -22.51
CA CYS A 389 41.70 -46.38 -21.71
C CYS A 389 42.92 -45.91 -22.51
N ASN A 390 43.92 -45.40 -21.79
CA ASN A 390 45.21 -45.03 -22.37
C ASN A 390 46.00 -46.27 -22.81
N ALA A 391 47.01 -46.05 -23.67
CA ALA A 391 47.89 -47.13 -24.10
C ALA A 391 48.56 -47.82 -22.90
N GLY A 392 48.53 -49.15 -22.88
CA GLY A 392 48.94 -49.94 -21.73
C GLY A 392 47.87 -50.19 -20.68
N TYR A 393 46.64 -49.72 -20.85
CA TYR A 393 45.55 -49.92 -19.90
C TYR A 393 44.34 -50.52 -20.60
N GLY A 394 43.65 -51.45 -19.93
CA GLY A 394 42.42 -52.09 -20.39
C GLY A 394 41.25 -51.80 -19.46
N LEU A 395 40.04 -51.84 -20.01
CA LEU A 395 38.82 -51.77 -19.21
C LEU A 395 38.64 -53.09 -18.45
N VAL A 396 38.59 -53.02 -17.13
CA VAL A 396 38.22 -54.12 -16.24
C VAL A 396 36.82 -53.86 -15.71
N ASP A 397 36.03 -54.93 -15.60
CA ASP A 397 34.59 -54.85 -15.28
C ASP A 397 33.86 -53.90 -16.25
N ALA A 398 34.33 -53.87 -17.50
CA ALA A 398 33.91 -53.01 -18.61
C ALA A 398 34.03 -51.48 -18.41
N LEU A 399 34.44 -50.98 -17.23
CA LEU A 399 34.26 -49.56 -16.89
C LEU A 399 35.48 -48.89 -16.25
N VAL A 400 36.44 -49.64 -15.70
CA VAL A 400 37.59 -49.05 -14.99
C VAL A 400 38.89 -49.37 -15.70
N CYS A 401 39.69 -48.35 -16.03
CA CYS A 401 41.01 -48.57 -16.61
C CYS A 401 41.98 -49.14 -15.58
N LYS A 402 42.47 -50.35 -15.83
CA LYS A 402 43.57 -50.96 -15.07
C LYS A 402 44.73 -51.25 -16.01
N PRO A 403 45.98 -51.21 -15.53
CA PRO A 403 47.12 -51.54 -16.36
C PRO A 403 46.95 -52.97 -16.87
N PHE A 404 47.27 -53.21 -18.14
CA PHE A 404 47.41 -54.58 -18.63
C PHE A 404 48.45 -55.29 -17.79
N LEU A 405 48.03 -56.40 -17.19
CA LEU A 405 48.91 -57.24 -16.38
C LEU A 405 49.55 -58.30 -17.27
N CYS A 406 50.77 -58.64 -16.93
CA CYS A 406 51.50 -59.78 -17.46
C CYS A 406 52.33 -60.34 -16.30
N SER A 407 52.27 -61.66 -16.12
CA SER A 407 52.92 -62.34 -14.98
C SER A 407 54.13 -63.13 -15.46
N PRO A 408 55.36 -62.58 -15.39
CA PRO A 408 56.55 -63.33 -15.72
C PRO A 408 56.86 -64.32 -14.59
N GLY A 409 57.19 -65.55 -14.93
CA GLY A 409 57.54 -66.56 -13.94
C GLY A 409 58.13 -67.82 -14.57
N PRO A 410 58.95 -68.59 -13.84
CA PRO A 410 59.65 -69.77 -14.39
C PRO A 410 58.69 -70.86 -14.89
N ASN A 411 57.45 -70.88 -14.40
CA ASN A 411 56.41 -71.84 -14.78
C ASN A 411 55.29 -71.23 -15.63
N GLY A 412 55.36 -69.93 -15.95
CA GLY A 412 54.40 -69.26 -16.83
C GLY A 412 54.85 -69.32 -18.30
N GLY A 413 53.97 -69.02 -19.25
CA GLY A 413 54.37 -68.89 -20.66
C GLY A 413 55.30 -67.69 -20.91
N CYS A 414 55.19 -66.64 -20.10
CA CYS A 414 55.90 -65.38 -20.27
C CYS A 414 57.25 -65.33 -19.53
N LYS A 415 58.34 -65.07 -20.26
CA LYS A 415 59.67 -64.83 -19.69
C LYS A 415 59.89 -63.38 -19.31
N ALA A 416 59.43 -62.47 -20.16
CA ALA A 416 59.49 -61.03 -19.94
C ALA A 416 58.24 -60.37 -20.52
N CYS A 417 57.65 -59.44 -19.78
CA CYS A 417 56.48 -58.70 -20.24
C CYS A 417 56.86 -57.60 -21.23
N LYS A 418 55.92 -57.30 -22.14
CA LYS A 418 56.05 -56.13 -23.01
C LYS A 418 56.00 -54.85 -22.15
N ALA A 419 56.70 -53.79 -22.57
CA ALA A 419 56.65 -52.51 -21.86
C ALA A 419 55.21 -51.98 -21.80
N GLN A 420 54.78 -51.47 -20.63
CA GLN A 420 53.37 -51.13 -20.36
C GLN A 420 52.74 -50.30 -21.49
N LYS A 421 53.36 -49.19 -21.90
CA LYS A 421 52.83 -48.29 -22.95
C LYS A 421 52.67 -48.95 -24.32
N ALA A 422 53.33 -50.07 -24.57
CA ALA A 422 53.25 -50.83 -25.82
C ALA A 422 52.28 -52.03 -25.73
N MET A 423 51.66 -52.28 -24.57
CA MET A 423 50.66 -53.32 -24.40
C MET A 423 49.29 -52.87 -24.91
N THR A 424 48.61 -53.76 -25.64
CA THR A 424 47.25 -53.59 -26.16
C THR A 424 46.26 -54.63 -25.61
N ALA A 425 46.73 -55.63 -24.87
CA ALA A 425 45.92 -56.66 -24.21
C ALA A 425 46.63 -57.20 -22.95
N PHE A 426 45.89 -57.90 -22.09
CA PHE A 426 46.45 -58.66 -20.96
C PHE A 426 47.38 -59.78 -21.47
N ASP A 427 48.36 -60.15 -20.66
CA ASP A 427 49.30 -61.25 -20.89
C ASP A 427 50.19 -61.12 -22.14
N GLN A 428 50.43 -59.88 -22.61
CA GLN A 428 51.38 -59.61 -23.68
C GLN A 428 52.84 -59.66 -23.21
N CYS A 429 53.61 -60.52 -23.87
CA CYS A 429 55.00 -60.84 -23.60
C CYS A 429 55.94 -60.19 -24.60
N ALA A 430 57.11 -59.76 -24.14
CA ALA A 430 58.26 -59.44 -24.97
C ALA A 430 59.06 -60.70 -25.33
N ALA A 431 59.06 -61.72 -24.47
CA ALA A 431 59.72 -62.99 -24.68
C ALA A 431 59.00 -64.12 -23.93
N CYS A 432 59.05 -65.33 -24.48
CA CYS A 432 58.48 -66.53 -23.88
C CYS A 432 59.54 -67.39 -23.18
N ASN A 433 59.11 -68.19 -22.21
CA ASN A 433 59.98 -69.20 -21.59
C ASN A 433 60.20 -70.38 -22.55
N ASP A 434 61.21 -71.19 -22.27
CA ASP A 434 61.55 -72.33 -23.12
C ASP A 434 60.36 -73.30 -23.25
N GLY A 435 60.10 -73.77 -24.47
CA GLY A 435 58.94 -74.62 -24.80
C GLY A 435 57.67 -73.85 -25.23
N TYR A 436 57.69 -72.52 -25.16
CA TYR A 436 56.65 -71.64 -25.67
C TYR A 436 57.17 -70.79 -26.84
N PHE A 437 56.30 -70.45 -27.78
CA PHE A 437 56.60 -69.51 -28.86
C PHE A 437 55.72 -68.26 -28.73
N LEU A 438 56.27 -67.12 -29.15
CA LEU A 438 55.57 -65.84 -29.13
C LEU A 438 54.68 -65.72 -30.37
N THR A 439 53.39 -65.48 -30.19
CA THR A 439 52.44 -65.29 -31.29
C THR A 439 52.51 -63.87 -31.86
N SER A 440 51.84 -63.64 -33.00
CA SER A 440 51.66 -62.31 -33.60
C SER A 440 50.95 -61.31 -32.67
N GLU A 441 50.13 -61.80 -31.75
CA GLU A 441 49.41 -61.01 -30.73
C GLU A 441 50.26 -60.76 -29.48
N PHE A 442 51.53 -61.19 -29.50
CA PHE A 442 52.47 -61.13 -28.39
C PHE A 442 52.08 -61.99 -27.18
N THR A 443 51.33 -63.07 -27.37
CA THR A 443 51.04 -64.05 -26.31
C THR A 443 52.00 -65.23 -26.40
N CYS A 444 52.27 -65.92 -25.29
CA CYS A 444 53.11 -67.11 -25.29
C CYS A 444 52.26 -68.36 -25.33
N GLN A 445 52.30 -69.11 -26.43
CA GLN A 445 51.60 -70.37 -26.60
C GLN A 445 52.57 -71.54 -26.55
N LEU A 446 52.13 -72.67 -26.00
CA LEU A 446 52.91 -73.91 -26.04
C LEU A 446 53.09 -74.33 -27.50
N GLY A 447 54.33 -74.62 -27.91
CA GLY A 447 54.63 -75.17 -29.23
C GLY A 447 53.71 -76.33 -29.59
N SER A 448 53.03 -76.26 -30.73
CA SER A 448 52.23 -77.38 -31.27
C SER A 448 53.06 -78.66 -31.39
N ASP A 449 54.37 -78.51 -31.58
CA ASP A 449 55.33 -79.62 -31.70
C ASP A 449 55.65 -80.27 -30.33
N ASN A 450 55.18 -79.70 -29.23
CA ASN A 450 55.37 -80.21 -27.87
C ASN A 450 54.15 -80.90 -27.25
N TRP A 451 52.97 -80.82 -27.89
CA TRP A 451 51.82 -81.63 -27.44
C TRP A 451 52.07 -83.12 -27.72
N ALA A 452 52.70 -83.43 -28.85
CA ALA A 452 52.96 -84.82 -29.27
C ALA A 452 54.07 -85.51 -28.46
N SER A 453 54.99 -84.75 -27.85
CA SER A 453 56.10 -85.30 -27.06
C SER A 453 55.74 -85.57 -25.59
N ASN A 454 54.62 -85.01 -25.08
CA ASN A 454 54.15 -85.30 -23.73
C ASN A 454 53.28 -86.57 -23.69
N SER A 455 53.87 -87.69 -24.13
CA SER A 455 53.29 -89.04 -24.10
C SER A 455 52.74 -89.49 -22.74
N LYS A 456 53.10 -88.78 -21.65
CA LYS A 456 52.56 -89.00 -20.30
C LYS A 456 51.13 -88.50 -20.15
N VAL A 457 50.76 -87.35 -20.73
CA VAL A 457 49.41 -86.77 -20.58
C VAL A 457 48.37 -87.58 -21.36
N VAL A 458 48.71 -88.00 -22.59
CA VAL A 458 47.85 -88.85 -23.42
C VAL A 458 47.66 -90.24 -22.81
N ARG A 459 48.71 -90.83 -22.20
CA ARG A 459 48.55 -92.10 -21.45
C ARG A 459 47.68 -91.94 -20.22
N TYR A 460 47.85 -90.84 -19.46
CA TYR A 460 47.08 -90.61 -18.24
C TYR A 460 45.60 -90.38 -18.53
N ALA A 461 45.28 -89.58 -19.57
CA ALA A 461 43.90 -89.38 -20.01
C ALA A 461 43.26 -90.67 -20.53
N LYS A 462 44.01 -91.49 -21.29
CA LYS A 462 43.52 -92.78 -21.80
C LYS A 462 43.29 -93.81 -20.70
N GLN A 463 44.13 -93.81 -19.66
CA GLN A 463 43.96 -94.69 -18.50
C GLN A 463 42.80 -94.24 -17.60
N ALA A 464 42.68 -92.94 -17.33
CA ALA A 464 41.56 -92.38 -16.57
C ALA A 464 40.21 -92.61 -17.28
N MET A 465 40.16 -92.47 -18.61
CA MET A 465 38.96 -92.77 -19.40
C MET A 465 38.61 -94.26 -19.36
N ARG A 466 39.60 -95.17 -19.41
CA ARG A 466 39.33 -96.61 -19.24
C ARG A 466 38.81 -96.96 -17.85
N GLU A 467 39.41 -96.40 -16.80
CA GLU A 467 38.95 -96.62 -15.44
C GLU A 467 37.54 -96.07 -15.21
N LEU A 468 37.21 -94.95 -15.85
CA LEU A 468 35.87 -94.38 -15.80
C LEU A 468 34.85 -95.26 -16.52
N VAL A 469 35.14 -95.69 -17.75
CA VAL A 469 34.26 -96.57 -18.53
C VAL A 469 34.03 -97.89 -17.80
N ASN A 470 35.08 -98.53 -17.29
CA ASN A 470 34.96 -99.78 -16.52
C ASN A 470 34.15 -99.63 -15.22
N LYS A 471 34.03 -98.42 -14.67
CA LYS A 471 33.29 -98.17 -13.43
C LYS A 471 31.83 -97.81 -13.69
N LEU A 472 31.54 -97.22 -14.85
CA LEU A 472 30.19 -96.87 -15.27
C LEU A 472 29.49 -98.06 -15.94
N ASP A 473 30.21 -98.87 -16.72
CA ASP A 473 29.73 -100.12 -17.33
C ASP A 473 29.62 -101.24 -16.27
N ARG A 474 28.57 -101.17 -15.43
CA ARG A 474 28.37 -102.07 -14.29
C ARG A 474 27.98 -103.47 -14.75
N ASN A 475 27.33 -103.58 -15.90
CA ASN A 475 26.92 -104.87 -16.46
C ASN A 475 28.00 -105.50 -17.37
N SER A 476 29.09 -104.76 -17.67
CA SER A 476 30.22 -105.18 -18.51
C SER A 476 29.82 -105.58 -19.93
N ASP A 477 28.77 -104.97 -20.47
CA ASP A 477 28.29 -105.23 -21.83
C ASP A 477 29.02 -104.37 -22.89
N GLY A 478 29.90 -103.47 -22.46
CA GLY A 478 30.70 -102.59 -23.31
C GLY A 478 29.97 -101.31 -23.72
N SER A 479 28.77 -101.06 -23.20
CA SER A 479 27.99 -99.85 -23.40
C SER A 479 27.54 -99.27 -22.05
N ILE A 480 27.55 -97.94 -21.94
CA ILE A 480 27.03 -97.27 -20.74
C ILE A 480 25.61 -96.83 -21.06
N ASP A 481 24.62 -97.46 -20.43
CA ASP A 481 23.21 -97.11 -20.64
C ASP A 481 22.70 -96.03 -19.65
N LYS A 482 21.48 -95.54 -19.87
CA LYS A 482 20.87 -94.49 -19.04
C LYS A 482 20.61 -94.93 -17.59
N GLY A 483 20.52 -96.23 -17.33
CA GLY A 483 20.41 -96.80 -15.99
C GLY A 483 21.76 -96.85 -15.24
N GLU A 484 22.87 -96.78 -15.97
CA GLU A 484 24.23 -96.79 -15.43
C GLU A 484 24.81 -95.38 -15.19
N LEU A 485 24.28 -94.37 -15.88
CA LEU A 485 24.59 -92.95 -15.70
C LEU A 485 23.86 -92.35 -14.50
N ASP A 486 24.26 -92.73 -13.29
CA ASP A 486 23.84 -92.02 -12.08
C ASP A 486 24.66 -90.73 -11.91
N GLU A 487 23.96 -89.59 -11.76
CA GLU A 487 24.54 -88.24 -11.69
C GLU A 487 25.55 -88.08 -10.54
N SER A 488 25.43 -88.87 -9.46
CA SER A 488 26.40 -88.89 -8.36
C SER A 488 27.69 -89.64 -8.75
N SER A 489 27.60 -90.71 -9.53
CA SER A 489 28.75 -91.46 -10.06
C SER A 489 29.54 -90.64 -11.09
N ILE A 490 28.85 -89.84 -11.91
CA ILE A 490 29.48 -88.92 -12.88
C ILE A 490 30.21 -87.79 -12.14
N ASN A 491 29.55 -87.16 -11.17
CA ASN A 491 30.16 -86.08 -10.38
C ASN A 491 31.36 -86.58 -9.56
N ASP A 492 31.27 -87.76 -8.94
CA ASP A 492 32.37 -88.39 -8.20
C ASP A 492 33.55 -88.77 -9.10
N ALA A 493 33.29 -89.30 -10.30
CA ALA A 493 34.30 -89.58 -11.30
C ALA A 493 35.01 -88.30 -11.81
N ILE A 494 34.24 -87.25 -12.08
CA ILE A 494 34.76 -85.94 -12.49
C ILE A 494 35.63 -85.34 -11.38
N GLN A 495 35.18 -85.38 -10.11
CA GLN A 495 35.95 -84.86 -8.99
C GLN A 495 37.26 -85.64 -8.75
N ARG A 496 37.28 -86.96 -8.95
CA ARG A 496 38.51 -87.77 -8.85
C ARG A 496 39.45 -87.56 -10.03
N GLY A 497 38.92 -87.45 -11.26
CA GLY A 497 39.71 -87.10 -12.45
C GLY A 497 40.37 -85.72 -12.30
N ILE A 498 39.64 -84.76 -11.76
CA ILE A 498 40.15 -83.42 -11.42
C ILE A 498 41.17 -83.51 -10.27
N ALA A 499 40.98 -84.33 -9.25
CA ALA A 499 41.94 -84.52 -8.16
C ALA A 499 43.26 -85.16 -8.62
N GLY A 500 43.21 -86.10 -9.57
CA GLY A 500 44.40 -86.70 -10.19
C GLY A 500 45.19 -85.73 -11.08
N LEU A 501 44.51 -84.75 -11.68
CA LEU A 501 45.13 -83.69 -12.50
C LEU A 501 45.57 -82.46 -11.69
N ARG A 502 45.04 -82.27 -10.47
CA ARG A 502 45.41 -81.19 -9.53
C ARG A 502 46.82 -81.31 -8.94
N GLY A 503 47.54 -82.40 -9.21
CA GLY A 503 48.96 -82.54 -8.85
C GLY A 503 49.93 -81.66 -9.66
N GLY A 504 49.46 -80.87 -10.63
CA GLY A 504 50.39 -80.07 -11.45
C GLY A 504 49.86 -78.90 -12.27
N ILE A 505 48.59 -78.46 -12.18
CA ILE A 505 48.09 -77.33 -13.00
C ILE A 505 47.18 -76.40 -12.18
N ILE A 506 47.46 -75.09 -12.27
CA ILE A 506 46.87 -73.96 -11.52
C ILE A 506 45.42 -73.69 -11.97
N GLN A 507 44.58 -73.24 -11.04
CA GLN A 507 43.21 -72.78 -11.25
C GLN A 507 43.14 -71.63 -12.27
N GLY A 508 42.37 -71.81 -13.35
CA GLY A 508 41.97 -70.74 -14.26
C GLY A 508 41.95 -71.21 -15.70
N GLN A 509 40.76 -71.29 -16.30
CA GLN A 509 40.47 -71.70 -17.68
C GLN A 509 40.85 -73.15 -18.03
N VAL A 510 39.90 -74.05 -17.83
CA VAL A 510 39.87 -75.34 -18.54
C VAL A 510 38.77 -75.19 -19.58
N ASP A 511 39.12 -74.93 -20.84
CA ASP A 511 38.22 -75.30 -21.93
C ASP A 511 38.03 -76.82 -21.82
N PRO A 512 36.78 -77.33 -21.79
CA PRO A 512 36.56 -78.74 -21.54
C PRO A 512 37.08 -79.54 -22.73
N VAL A 513 38.28 -80.08 -22.60
CA VAL A 513 38.82 -81.15 -23.46
C VAL A 513 37.78 -82.26 -23.71
N PRO A 514 36.89 -82.64 -22.75
CA PRO A 514 35.78 -83.54 -23.03
C PRO A 514 34.82 -83.04 -24.11
N ALA A 515 34.50 -81.75 -24.19
CA ALA A 515 33.55 -81.22 -25.19
C ALA A 515 34.15 -81.20 -26.61
N VAL A 516 35.46 -80.96 -26.74
CA VAL A 516 36.15 -81.02 -28.04
C VAL A 516 36.23 -82.46 -28.56
N VAL A 517 36.48 -83.42 -27.67
CA VAL A 517 36.50 -84.85 -28.04
C VAL A 517 35.09 -85.35 -28.32
N PHE A 518 34.09 -84.93 -27.53
CA PHE A 518 32.69 -85.29 -27.74
C PHE A 518 32.18 -84.73 -29.06
N GLY A 519 32.38 -83.44 -29.34
CA GLY A 519 31.98 -82.84 -30.63
C GLY A 519 32.76 -83.34 -31.85
N ALA A 520 33.93 -83.97 -31.66
CA ALA A 520 34.64 -84.66 -32.74
C ALA A 520 34.11 -86.08 -33.00
N ALA A 521 33.40 -86.65 -32.03
CA ALA A 521 32.88 -88.01 -32.07
C ALA A 521 31.36 -88.05 -32.36
N ASP A 522 30.60 -87.05 -31.89
CA ASP A 522 29.20 -86.77 -32.21
C ASP A 522 29.15 -86.09 -33.59
N VAL A 523 29.01 -86.90 -34.65
CA VAL A 523 29.11 -86.46 -36.04
C VAL A 523 27.81 -85.82 -36.49
N ASP A 524 26.66 -86.24 -35.95
CA ASP A 524 25.36 -85.68 -36.30
C ASP A 524 24.95 -84.48 -35.41
N GLY A 525 25.65 -84.25 -34.31
CA GLY A 525 25.51 -83.09 -33.44
C GLY A 525 24.26 -83.15 -32.57
N ASP A 526 23.72 -84.34 -32.32
CA ASP A 526 22.52 -84.53 -31.51
C ASP A 526 22.77 -84.45 -29.99
N GLY A 527 24.04 -84.32 -29.58
CA GLY A 527 24.47 -84.22 -28.20
C GLY A 527 24.58 -85.56 -27.49
N ALA A 528 24.42 -86.67 -28.21
CA ALA A 528 24.68 -88.03 -27.77
C ALA A 528 25.80 -88.66 -28.62
N LEU A 529 26.35 -89.78 -28.15
CA LEU A 529 27.28 -90.57 -28.94
C LEU A 529 26.62 -91.89 -29.28
N SER A 530 26.26 -92.08 -30.54
CA SER A 530 25.77 -93.38 -30.99
C SER A 530 26.91 -94.40 -31.11
N ARG A 531 26.56 -95.69 -31.04
CA ARG A 531 27.53 -96.77 -31.26
C ARG A 531 28.19 -96.68 -32.65
N ALA A 532 27.43 -96.28 -33.66
CA ALA A 532 27.95 -96.12 -35.02
C ALA A 532 29.01 -95.00 -35.10
N GLU A 533 28.80 -93.91 -34.37
CA GLU A 533 29.75 -92.80 -34.28
C GLU A 533 31.02 -93.17 -33.52
N PHE A 534 30.88 -93.92 -32.42
CA PHE A 534 32.02 -94.42 -31.66
C PHE A 534 32.86 -95.41 -32.49
N GLU A 535 32.21 -96.37 -33.16
CA GLU A 535 32.89 -97.33 -34.05
C GLU A 535 33.55 -96.62 -35.24
N ALA A 536 32.94 -95.57 -35.79
CA ALA A 536 33.54 -94.74 -36.83
C ALA A 536 34.77 -93.96 -36.34
N LEU A 537 34.75 -93.47 -35.11
CA LEU A 537 35.91 -92.82 -34.47
C LEU A 537 37.06 -93.82 -34.28
N GLU A 538 36.77 -95.02 -33.76
CA GLU A 538 37.78 -96.09 -33.60
C GLU A 538 38.33 -96.57 -34.94
N ALA A 539 37.50 -96.68 -35.98
CA ALA A 539 37.93 -97.04 -37.32
C ALA A 539 38.86 -95.98 -37.92
N ARG A 540 38.55 -94.68 -37.77
CA ARG A 540 39.41 -93.56 -38.22
C ARG A 540 40.77 -93.57 -37.51
N GLU A 541 40.79 -93.83 -36.21
CA GLU A 541 42.04 -93.93 -35.46
C GLU A 541 42.84 -95.19 -35.82
N SER A 542 42.17 -96.32 -36.06
CA SER A 542 42.82 -97.55 -36.54
C SER A 542 43.42 -97.35 -37.94
N GLN A 543 42.72 -96.65 -38.84
CA GLN A 543 43.24 -96.28 -40.15
C GLN A 543 44.46 -95.36 -40.04
N ARG A 544 44.41 -94.34 -39.17
CA ARG A 544 45.54 -93.45 -38.87
C ARG A 544 46.75 -94.18 -38.30
N GLN A 545 46.53 -95.22 -37.48
CA GLN A 545 47.60 -96.03 -36.92
C GLN A 545 48.21 -96.98 -37.97
N SER A 546 47.42 -97.50 -38.91
CA SER A 546 47.94 -98.34 -40.01
C SER A 546 48.72 -97.57 -41.08
N GLN A 547 48.56 -96.24 -41.12
CA GLN A 547 49.27 -95.33 -42.04
C GLN A 547 50.54 -94.71 -41.41
N ARG A 548 50.87 -95.08 -40.17
CA ARG A 548 52.09 -94.69 -39.44
C ARG A 548 52.98 -95.91 -39.28
#